data_AF-A0ABD0WQ72-F1
#
_entry.id   AF-A0ABD0WQ72-F1
#
_cell.length_a   1.000
_cell.length_b   1.000
_cell.length_c   1.000
_cell.angle_alpha   90.00
_cell.angle_beta   90.00
_cell.angle_gamma   90.00
#
_symmetry.space_group_name_H-M   'P 1'
#
loop_
_entity.id
_entity.type
_entity.pdbx_description
1 polymer ?
#
loop_
_entity_poly.entity_id
_entity_poly.type
_entity_poly.pdbx_seq_one_letter_code
_entity_poly.pdbx_strand_id
1 'polypeptide(L)'
;MDEEPERAKRWEGGYERTWEILKEDESGSLKATVEEILFQAKRKRVFESHGQVRLGMMRHLYVVIDTSRTMEDQDLKPNRLTSTLKLVEYFVEEYFDQNPISQVGIITTKNKRAEKLTDLAGNPKKHVAALKNAKDCVCGGEPSLYNSLDLAMQTLKHMPAHSSKEVLIIFSSLTTCDPANIYDLVKTLKALKIRVSVIGLSAEVRVCTVLTRETGGSYHVILDESHFRELLMFHVKPPPATSSSECSLIRMGFPQHTIASLSDQDAKPSFSQAHLDSTSGGPGLSLGGYFCPQCNAKYTELPVECKICGLTLVSAPHLARSFHHLFPLEAFQESPLEQHQGERFCEACQGELKDKSVFTCPSCCSVFCTECDLFIHDTLHCCPSCIHSRSNL
;
A
#
# COMPACT_ATOMS: atom_id res chain seq x y z
N MET A 1 21.52 -61.14 -33.06
CA MET A 1 22.34 -59.98 -33.45
C MET A 1 21.44 -58.81 -33.18
N ASP A 2 21.57 -58.28 -31.96
CA ASP A 2 20.67 -57.30 -31.37
C ASP A 2 20.84 -55.94 -32.07
N GLU A 3 19.74 -55.39 -32.58
CA GLU A 3 19.66 -53.98 -32.98
C GLU A 3 19.45 -53.15 -31.72
N GLU A 4 20.50 -52.44 -31.28
CA GLU A 4 20.36 -51.41 -30.24
C GLU A 4 19.44 -50.28 -30.75
N PRO A 5 18.43 -49.85 -29.98
CA PRO A 5 17.62 -48.70 -30.36
C PRO A 5 18.49 -47.44 -30.36
N GLU A 6 18.40 -46.67 -31.44
CA GLU A 6 19.08 -45.38 -31.59
C GLU A 6 18.88 -44.53 -30.33
N ARG A 7 19.98 -44.27 -29.63
CA ARG A 7 19.99 -43.50 -28.39
C ARG A 7 19.64 -42.05 -28.73
N ALA A 8 18.37 -41.70 -28.55
CA ALA A 8 17.86 -40.32 -28.69
C ALA A 8 18.81 -39.34 -27.97
N LYS A 9 19.09 -38.20 -28.61
CA LYS A 9 20.09 -37.25 -28.11
C LYS A 9 19.65 -36.74 -26.74
N ARG A 10 20.57 -36.44 -25.82
CA ARG A 10 20.25 -36.08 -24.41
C ARG A 10 19.27 -34.90 -24.22
N TRP A 11 19.01 -34.08 -25.24
CA TRP A 11 17.98 -33.03 -25.23
C TRP A 11 16.59 -33.51 -25.67
N GLU A 12 16.49 -34.68 -26.32
CA GLU A 12 15.24 -35.38 -26.64
C GLU A 12 14.78 -36.28 -25.48
N GLY A 13 15.72 -36.77 -24.65
CA GLY A 13 15.46 -37.74 -23.57
C GLY A 13 15.35 -37.18 -22.15
N GLY A 14 15.21 -35.86 -21.96
CA GLY A 14 15.33 -35.28 -20.63
C GLY A 14 14.87 -33.85 -20.49
N TYR A 15 13.76 -33.48 -21.15
CA TYR A 15 12.84 -32.56 -20.48
C TYR A 15 12.11 -33.44 -19.47
N GLU A 16 12.72 -33.72 -18.31
CA GLU A 16 11.94 -34.20 -17.16
C GLU A 16 10.78 -33.23 -17.04
N ARG A 17 9.59 -33.74 -17.34
CA ARG A 17 8.38 -32.96 -17.52
C ARG A 17 8.12 -32.27 -16.19
N THR A 18 8.50 -31.01 -16.07
CA THR A 18 8.14 -30.17 -14.91
C THR A 18 6.62 -30.16 -14.69
N TRP A 19 5.85 -30.45 -15.74
CA TRP A 19 4.40 -30.69 -15.74
C TRP A 19 3.96 -31.99 -15.03
N GLU A 20 4.82 -32.99 -14.82
CA GLU A 20 4.46 -34.23 -14.09
C GLU A 20 4.37 -34.02 -12.57
N ILE A 21 5.03 -32.97 -12.03
CA ILE A 21 4.92 -32.57 -10.61
C ILE A 21 3.59 -31.84 -10.36
N LEU A 22 3.05 -31.19 -11.39
CA LEU A 22 1.74 -30.55 -11.39
C LEU A 22 0.66 -31.63 -11.53
N LYS A 23 0.27 -32.23 -10.40
CA LYS A 23 -0.89 -33.13 -10.35
C LYS A 23 -2.15 -32.36 -10.70
N GLU A 24 -2.85 -32.82 -11.73
CA GLU A 24 -4.22 -32.41 -12.04
C GLU A 24 -5.18 -32.99 -10.99
N ASP A 25 -6.14 -32.18 -10.54
CA ASP A 25 -7.26 -32.67 -9.72
C ASP A 25 -8.18 -33.59 -10.55
N GLU A 26 -9.12 -34.31 -9.93
CA GLU A 26 -10.11 -35.19 -10.62
C GLU A 26 -10.92 -34.48 -11.74
N SER A 27 -10.88 -33.15 -11.78
CA SER A 27 -11.53 -32.29 -12.79
C SER A 27 -10.60 -31.79 -13.90
N GLY A 28 -9.31 -32.17 -13.91
CA GLY A 28 -8.33 -31.75 -14.92
C GLY A 28 -7.84 -30.29 -14.75
N SER A 29 -8.00 -29.69 -13.58
CA SER A 29 -7.63 -28.30 -13.29
C SER A 29 -6.40 -28.24 -12.38
N LEU A 30 -5.47 -27.32 -12.68
CA LEU A 30 -4.24 -27.08 -11.90
C LEU A 30 -4.38 -25.94 -10.87
N LYS A 31 -5.59 -25.42 -10.68
CA LYS A 31 -5.84 -24.21 -9.87
C LYS A 31 -5.64 -24.44 -8.37
N ALA A 32 -6.02 -25.59 -7.84
CA ALA A 32 -5.99 -25.86 -6.40
C ALA A 32 -4.56 -25.85 -5.83
N THR A 33 -3.60 -26.44 -6.54
CA THR A 33 -2.19 -26.49 -6.12
C THR A 33 -1.53 -25.10 -6.09
N VAL A 34 -1.89 -24.24 -7.05
CA VAL A 34 -1.39 -22.85 -7.09
C VAL A 34 -1.99 -22.02 -5.96
N GLU A 35 -3.28 -22.21 -5.67
CA GLU A 35 -3.97 -21.54 -4.56
C GLU A 35 -3.41 -21.97 -3.20
N GLU A 36 -3.07 -23.24 -2.97
CA GLU A 36 -2.41 -23.71 -1.74
C GLU A 36 -1.03 -23.04 -1.54
N ILE A 37 -0.21 -22.92 -2.59
CA ILE A 37 1.11 -22.26 -2.53
C ILE A 37 0.95 -20.77 -2.22
N LEU A 38 0.01 -20.10 -2.89
CA LEU A 38 -0.28 -18.69 -2.68
C LEU A 38 -0.79 -18.43 -1.27
N PHE A 39 -1.65 -19.32 -0.76
CA PHE A 39 -2.17 -19.29 0.60
C PHE A 39 -1.05 -19.40 1.65
N GLN A 40 -0.15 -20.37 1.49
CA GLN A 40 1.00 -20.53 2.38
C GLN A 40 1.94 -19.31 2.35
N ALA A 41 2.14 -18.70 1.18
CA ALA A 41 2.96 -17.50 1.03
C ALA A 41 2.34 -16.28 1.72
N LYS A 42 1.02 -16.07 1.53
CA LYS A 42 0.27 -15.02 2.24
C LYS A 42 0.36 -15.19 3.76
N ARG A 43 0.17 -16.41 4.25
CA ARG A 43 0.22 -16.73 5.67
C ARG A 43 1.59 -16.49 6.29
N LYS A 44 2.69 -16.95 5.66
CA LYS A 44 4.06 -16.70 6.17
C LYS A 44 4.30 -15.21 6.44
N ARG A 45 3.77 -14.33 5.59
CA ARG A 45 3.89 -12.87 5.76
C ARG A 45 3.01 -12.31 6.87
N VAL A 46 1.81 -12.87 7.08
CA VAL A 46 1.00 -12.56 8.27
C VAL A 46 1.84 -12.87 9.52
N PHE A 47 2.47 -14.03 9.62
CA PHE A 47 3.33 -14.34 10.77
C PHE A 47 4.55 -13.40 10.91
N GLU A 48 5.18 -13.00 9.80
CA GLU A 48 6.36 -12.11 9.83
C GLU A 48 6.03 -10.65 10.17
N SER A 49 4.79 -10.18 9.93
CA SER A 49 4.43 -8.76 10.10
C SER A 49 3.97 -8.38 11.52
N HIS A 50 3.69 -9.34 12.41
CA HIS A 50 3.06 -9.07 13.71
C HIS A 50 4.08 -8.88 14.82
N GLY A 51 4.70 -7.70 14.85
CA GLY A 51 5.39 -7.18 16.02
C GLY A 51 4.61 -6.04 16.63
N GLN A 52 4.37 -6.06 17.94
CA GLN A 52 3.79 -4.92 18.66
C GLN A 52 4.87 -3.84 18.80
N VAL A 53 5.02 -3.05 17.75
CA VAL A 53 6.06 -2.03 17.60
C VAL A 53 5.44 -0.68 17.36
N ARG A 54 6.19 0.39 17.66
CA ARG A 54 5.73 1.75 17.39
C ARG A 54 5.59 1.93 15.88
N LEU A 55 4.46 2.47 15.42
CA LEU A 55 4.19 2.73 14.01
C LEU A 55 4.17 4.23 13.72
N GLY A 56 4.62 4.62 12.53
CA GLY A 56 4.48 5.99 12.03
C GLY A 56 3.10 6.21 11.42
N MET A 57 2.11 6.67 12.21
CA MET A 57 0.73 6.80 11.71
C MET A 57 0.51 7.98 10.76
N MET A 58 1.17 9.12 11.01
CA MET A 58 1.12 10.27 10.11
C MET A 58 2.22 10.13 9.07
N ARG A 59 1.83 9.78 7.85
CA ARG A 59 2.78 9.47 6.78
C ARG A 59 2.70 10.49 5.66
N HIS A 60 3.86 10.98 5.23
CA HIS A 60 4.00 11.75 4.01
C HIS A 60 4.75 10.88 3.00
N LEU A 61 3.99 10.32 2.06
CA LEU A 61 4.50 9.40 1.06
C LEU A 61 4.63 10.10 -0.29
N TYR A 62 5.83 10.04 -0.87
CA TYR A 62 6.03 10.37 -2.28
C TYR A 62 6.12 9.11 -3.11
N VAL A 63 5.25 8.97 -4.11
CA VAL A 63 5.32 7.91 -5.12
C VAL A 63 6.05 8.47 -6.34
N VAL A 64 7.22 7.92 -6.64
CA VAL A 64 8.00 8.25 -7.83
C VAL A 64 7.77 7.17 -8.88
N ILE A 65 7.22 7.55 -10.03
CA ILE A 65 6.95 6.65 -11.15
C ILE A 65 7.96 6.92 -12.25
N ASP A 66 8.72 5.91 -12.62
CA ASP A 66 9.57 5.94 -13.81
C ASP A 66 8.70 5.93 -15.08
N THR A 67 8.87 6.90 -15.98
CA THR A 67 8.18 6.98 -17.28
C THR A 67 9.19 7.00 -18.44
N SER A 68 10.30 6.29 -18.26
CA SER A 68 11.33 6.04 -19.26
C SER A 68 10.91 5.05 -20.36
N ARG A 69 11.76 4.88 -21.37
CA ARG A 69 11.51 3.99 -22.53
C ARG A 69 11.24 2.53 -22.14
N THR A 70 11.80 2.04 -21.03
CA THR A 70 11.58 0.67 -20.57
C THR A 70 10.13 0.39 -20.17
N MET A 71 9.32 1.43 -19.93
CA MET A 71 7.91 1.28 -19.61
C MET A 71 7.01 0.93 -20.80
N GLU A 72 7.52 1.03 -22.03
CA GLU A 72 6.80 0.62 -23.24
C GLU A 72 6.80 -0.90 -23.45
N ASP A 73 7.69 -1.61 -22.73
CA ASP A 73 7.81 -3.05 -22.82
C ASP A 73 6.54 -3.78 -22.32
N GLN A 74 6.27 -4.94 -22.91
CA GLN A 74 5.03 -5.72 -22.74
C GLN A 74 5.16 -6.87 -21.73
N ASP A 75 6.13 -6.77 -20.83
CA ASP A 75 6.33 -7.73 -19.72
C ASP A 75 5.08 -7.84 -18.83
N LEU A 76 4.42 -6.70 -18.58
CA LEU A 76 3.09 -6.62 -17.98
C LEU A 76 2.08 -6.17 -19.02
N LYS A 77 0.89 -6.78 -19.03
CA LYS A 77 -0.14 -6.50 -20.04
C LYS A 77 -0.94 -5.22 -19.70
N PRO A 78 -1.25 -4.36 -20.68
CA PRO A 78 -0.74 -4.33 -22.05
C PRO A 78 0.68 -3.77 -22.19
N ASN A 79 1.12 -2.93 -21.26
CA ASN A 79 2.46 -2.35 -21.16
C ASN A 79 2.74 -2.02 -19.70
N ARG A 80 4.03 -2.00 -19.31
CA ARG A 80 4.46 -1.77 -17.93
C ARG A 80 3.90 -0.48 -17.34
N LEU A 81 3.84 0.62 -18.12
CA LEU A 81 3.25 1.87 -17.64
C LEU A 81 1.77 1.69 -17.27
N THR A 82 0.96 1.13 -18.17
CA THR A 82 -0.49 1.01 -17.96
C THR A 82 -0.80 0.11 -16.77
N SER A 83 -0.09 -1.02 -16.65
CA SER A 83 -0.23 -1.91 -15.50
C SER A 83 0.17 -1.21 -14.19
N THR A 84 1.31 -0.49 -14.19
CA THR A 84 1.77 0.29 -13.05
C THR A 84 0.79 1.37 -12.64
N LEU A 85 0.30 2.20 -13.57
CA LEU A 85 -0.65 3.27 -13.26
C LEU A 85 -1.97 2.72 -12.69
N LYS A 86 -2.47 1.61 -13.22
CA LYS A 86 -3.69 0.95 -12.72
C LYS A 86 -3.50 0.40 -11.31
N LEU A 87 -2.36 -0.24 -11.03
CA LEU A 87 -2.05 -0.75 -9.70
C LEU A 87 -1.77 0.36 -8.70
N VAL A 88 -1.16 1.48 -9.14
CA VAL A 88 -0.97 2.68 -8.31
C VAL A 88 -2.30 3.39 -8.04
N GLU A 89 -3.23 3.43 -8.99
CA GLU A 89 -4.61 3.94 -8.76
C GLU A 89 -5.28 3.13 -7.63
N TYR A 90 -5.25 1.81 -7.72
CA TYR A 90 -5.76 0.93 -6.68
C TYR A 90 -5.02 1.11 -5.34
N PHE A 91 -3.69 1.23 -5.37
CA PHE A 91 -2.88 1.50 -4.18
C PHE A 91 -3.28 2.81 -3.50
N VAL A 92 -3.53 3.88 -4.26
CA VAL A 92 -3.92 5.17 -3.69
C VAL A 92 -5.28 5.06 -2.98
N GLU A 93 -6.25 4.37 -3.56
CA GLU A 93 -7.56 4.15 -2.93
C GLU A 93 -7.45 3.36 -1.63
N GLU A 94 -6.77 2.21 -1.66
CA GLU A 94 -6.52 1.37 -0.46
C GLU A 94 -5.68 2.11 0.59
N TYR A 95 -4.67 2.88 0.16
CA TYR A 95 -3.82 3.64 1.05
C TYR A 95 -4.60 4.67 1.85
N PHE A 96 -5.51 5.41 1.20
CA PHE A 96 -6.35 6.39 1.89
C PHE A 96 -7.48 5.76 2.71
N ASP A 97 -7.92 4.55 2.37
CA ASP A 97 -8.90 3.83 3.19
C ASP A 97 -8.29 3.38 4.54
N GLN A 98 -7.10 2.79 4.50
CA GLN A 98 -6.39 2.33 5.71
C GLN A 98 -5.72 3.48 6.48
N ASN A 99 -5.17 4.47 5.76
CA ASN A 99 -4.40 5.59 6.32
C ASN A 99 -5.00 6.96 5.94
N PRO A 100 -6.19 7.32 6.42
CA PRO A 100 -6.86 8.55 6.02
C PRO A 100 -6.09 9.82 6.40
N ILE A 101 -5.33 9.82 7.49
CA ILE A 101 -4.58 11.01 7.95
C ILE A 101 -3.28 11.24 7.18
N SER A 102 -2.89 10.31 6.30
CA SER A 102 -1.65 10.39 5.54
C SER A 102 -1.82 11.27 4.31
N GLN A 103 -0.70 11.70 3.73
CA GLN A 103 -0.69 12.47 2.49
C GLN A 103 0.17 11.74 1.45
N VAL A 104 -0.27 11.80 0.20
CA VAL A 104 0.45 11.23 -0.94
C VAL A 104 0.80 12.34 -1.92
N GLY A 105 1.99 12.29 -2.49
CA GLY A 105 2.42 13.13 -3.62
C GLY A 105 2.97 12.24 -4.74
N ILE A 106 2.71 12.60 -5.99
CA ILE A 106 3.13 11.79 -7.15
C ILE A 106 4.13 12.58 -7.97
N ILE A 107 5.28 11.96 -8.25
CA ILE A 107 6.35 12.49 -9.08
C ILE A 107 6.56 11.51 -10.23
N THR A 108 6.70 12.03 -11.45
CA THR A 108 7.06 11.25 -12.62
C THR A 108 8.49 11.58 -13.04
N THR A 109 9.20 10.59 -13.57
CA THR A 109 10.58 10.77 -14.02
C THR A 109 10.67 10.47 -15.51
N LYS A 110 10.95 11.50 -16.31
CA LYS A 110 11.00 11.43 -17.78
C LYS A 110 12.14 12.26 -18.31
N ASN A 111 12.79 11.83 -19.40
CA ASN A 111 13.82 12.63 -20.08
C ASN A 111 14.90 13.21 -19.15
N LYS A 112 15.37 12.41 -18.18
CA LYS A 112 16.40 12.78 -17.18
C LYS A 112 15.98 13.91 -16.24
N ARG A 113 14.68 14.19 -16.14
CA ARG A 113 14.09 15.20 -15.27
C ARG A 113 13.00 14.57 -14.40
N ALA A 114 12.74 15.21 -13.27
CA ALA A 114 11.63 14.90 -12.39
C ALA A 114 10.55 15.96 -12.52
N GLU A 115 9.32 15.53 -12.70
CA GLU A 115 8.15 16.39 -12.80
C GLU A 115 7.17 16.04 -11.69
N LYS A 116 6.69 17.06 -10.96
CA LYS A 116 5.68 16.86 -9.93
C LYS A 116 4.32 16.76 -10.60
N LEU A 117 3.75 15.55 -10.64
CA LEU A 117 2.42 15.34 -11.21
C LEU A 117 1.33 15.81 -10.24
N THR A 118 1.49 15.55 -8.94
CA THR A 118 0.55 16.02 -7.93
C THR A 118 1.27 16.43 -6.65
N ASP A 119 0.83 17.55 -6.07
CA ASP A 119 1.27 18.00 -4.76
C ASP A 119 0.93 17.00 -3.65
N LEU A 120 1.70 17.07 -2.57
CA LEU A 120 1.43 16.29 -1.36
C LEU A 120 0.07 16.70 -0.80
N ALA A 121 -0.91 15.81 -0.93
CA ALA A 121 -2.31 16.08 -0.60
C ALA A 121 -3.02 14.81 -0.11
N GLY A 122 -4.07 14.99 0.69
CA GLY A 122 -4.90 13.91 1.24
C GLY A 122 -6.13 13.54 0.41
N ASN A 123 -6.30 14.09 -0.80
CA ASN A 123 -7.49 13.84 -1.62
C ASN A 123 -7.22 12.75 -2.68
N PRO A 124 -7.84 11.56 -2.58
CA PRO A 124 -7.63 10.48 -3.55
C PRO A 124 -8.08 10.86 -4.96
N LYS A 125 -9.19 11.61 -5.11
CA LYS A 125 -9.76 11.94 -6.43
C LYS A 125 -8.80 12.75 -7.29
N LYS A 126 -8.03 13.67 -6.67
CA LYS A 126 -7.03 14.49 -7.37
C LYS A 126 -5.91 13.62 -7.93
N HIS A 127 -5.41 12.68 -7.12
CA HIS A 127 -4.36 11.74 -7.51
C HIS A 127 -4.82 10.78 -8.59
N VAL A 128 -6.02 10.20 -8.44
CA VAL A 128 -6.61 9.28 -9.43
C VAL A 128 -6.84 9.98 -10.77
N ALA A 129 -7.35 11.22 -10.77
CA ALA A 129 -7.50 12.01 -12.00
C ALA A 129 -6.15 12.29 -12.66
N ALA A 130 -5.13 12.62 -11.88
CA ALA A 130 -3.78 12.86 -12.40
C ALA A 130 -3.16 11.58 -13.00
N LEU A 131 -3.36 10.42 -12.37
CA LEU A 131 -2.91 9.12 -12.88
C LEU A 131 -3.62 8.73 -14.18
N LYS A 132 -4.93 8.99 -14.27
CA LYS A 132 -5.70 8.77 -15.51
C LYS A 132 -5.18 9.62 -16.66
N ASN A 133 -4.87 10.89 -16.40
CA ASN A 133 -4.25 11.78 -17.39
C ASN A 133 -2.82 11.35 -17.76
N ALA A 134 -2.08 10.73 -16.84
CA ALA A 134 -0.73 10.25 -17.08
C ALA A 134 -0.67 9.01 -18.00
N LYS A 135 -1.79 8.31 -18.23
CA LYS A 135 -1.87 7.14 -19.11
C LYS A 135 -1.52 7.47 -20.57
N ASP A 136 -1.87 8.66 -21.03
CA ASP A 136 -1.60 9.12 -22.39
C ASP A 136 -0.19 9.74 -22.54
N CYS A 137 0.61 9.72 -21.47
CA CYS A 137 1.97 10.26 -21.50
C CYS A 137 2.89 9.34 -22.29
N VAL A 138 3.50 9.88 -23.34
CA VAL A 138 4.52 9.18 -24.13
C VAL A 138 5.71 8.85 -23.23
N CYS A 139 6.02 7.57 -23.06
CA CYS A 139 7.20 7.14 -22.33
C CYS A 139 8.45 7.52 -23.13
N GLY A 140 9.47 8.08 -22.48
CA GLY A 140 10.57 8.64 -23.23
C GLY A 140 11.79 9.03 -22.40
N GLY A 141 12.95 8.83 -23.01
CA GLY A 141 14.23 9.10 -22.40
C GLY A 141 14.58 8.11 -21.29
N GLU A 142 15.47 8.57 -20.42
CA GLU A 142 16.04 7.82 -19.29
C GLU A 142 15.57 8.45 -17.98
N PRO A 143 15.48 7.69 -16.88
CA PRO A 143 15.10 8.24 -15.59
C PRO A 143 16.28 8.91 -14.88
N SER A 144 15.97 9.95 -14.09
CA SER A 144 16.87 10.57 -13.13
C SER A 144 16.34 10.40 -11.72
N LEU A 145 17.03 9.59 -10.93
CA LEU A 145 16.69 9.34 -9.54
C LEU A 145 17.08 10.52 -8.63
N TYR A 146 18.21 11.17 -8.92
CA TYR A 146 18.69 12.32 -8.18
C TYR A 146 17.67 13.47 -8.17
N ASN A 147 17.15 13.85 -9.34
CA ASN A 147 16.19 14.95 -9.45
C ASN A 147 14.87 14.63 -8.73
N SER A 148 14.41 13.39 -8.80
CA SER A 148 13.17 12.96 -8.13
C SER A 148 13.31 12.95 -6.62
N LEU A 149 14.45 12.47 -6.11
CA LEU A 149 14.76 12.48 -4.69
C LEU A 149 15.00 13.90 -4.17
N ASP A 150 15.67 14.77 -4.93
CA ASP A 150 15.88 16.17 -4.55
C ASP A 150 14.55 16.92 -4.44
N LEU A 151 13.66 16.76 -5.42
CA LEU A 151 12.32 17.36 -5.41
C LEU A 151 11.48 16.88 -4.22
N ALA A 152 11.51 15.57 -3.93
CA ALA A 152 10.83 15.00 -2.77
C ALA A 152 11.45 15.53 -1.46
N MET A 153 12.78 15.57 -1.36
CA MET A 153 13.53 16.05 -0.20
C MET A 153 13.22 17.51 0.12
N GLN A 154 13.17 18.39 -0.90
CA GLN A 154 12.85 19.81 -0.71
C GLN A 154 11.49 20.01 -0.04
N THR A 155 10.49 19.18 -0.39
CA THR A 155 9.17 19.24 0.24
C THR A 155 9.17 18.60 1.62
N LEU A 156 9.77 17.41 1.77
CA LEU A 156 9.79 16.64 3.02
C LEU A 156 10.66 17.28 4.13
N LYS A 157 11.60 18.15 3.78
CA LYS A 157 12.45 18.87 4.74
C LYS A 157 11.63 19.74 5.69
N HIS A 158 10.57 20.36 5.18
CA HIS A 158 9.70 21.25 5.96
C HIS A 158 8.62 20.49 6.76
N MET A 159 8.48 19.19 6.53
CA MET A 159 7.54 18.36 7.29
C MET A 159 8.06 18.13 8.72
N PRO A 160 7.16 18.11 9.70
CA PRO A 160 7.54 17.97 11.10
C PRO A 160 8.26 16.64 11.38
N ALA A 161 9.01 16.58 12.48
CA ALA A 161 9.85 15.41 12.82
C ALA A 161 9.05 14.20 13.34
N HIS A 162 7.81 14.42 13.80
CA HIS A 162 6.92 13.37 14.29
C HIS A 162 6.23 12.57 13.18
N SER A 163 6.19 13.10 11.96
CA SER A 163 5.61 12.41 10.82
C SER A 163 6.65 11.54 10.12
N SER A 164 6.22 10.40 9.59
CA SER A 164 7.10 9.56 8.77
C SER A 164 7.24 10.19 7.39
N LYS A 165 8.49 10.26 6.94
CA LYS A 165 8.86 10.82 5.64
C LYS A 165 9.28 9.66 4.76
N GLU A 166 8.44 9.32 3.79
CA GLU A 166 8.58 8.11 2.99
C GLU A 166 8.61 8.45 1.51
N VAL A 167 9.46 7.75 0.77
CA VAL A 167 9.51 7.79 -0.70
C VAL A 167 9.44 6.36 -1.21
N LEU A 168 8.44 6.07 -2.04
CA LEU A 168 8.27 4.81 -2.76
C LEU A 168 8.58 5.03 -4.23
N ILE A 169 9.62 4.41 -4.74
CA ILE A 169 10.03 4.54 -6.15
C ILE A 169 9.65 3.26 -6.88
N ILE A 170 8.90 3.39 -7.97
CA ILE A 170 8.64 2.32 -8.92
C ILE A 170 9.60 2.54 -10.09
N PHE A 171 10.64 1.70 -10.14
CA PHE A 171 11.78 1.87 -11.04
C PHE A 171 11.81 0.77 -12.10
N SER A 172 11.88 1.14 -13.37
CA SER A 172 11.85 0.18 -14.48
C SER A 172 13.15 0.04 -15.23
N SER A 173 13.90 1.12 -15.35
CA SER A 173 15.17 1.11 -16.08
C SER A 173 16.25 0.35 -15.31
N LEU A 174 17.25 -0.13 -16.04
CA LEU A 174 18.47 -0.72 -15.45
C LEU A 174 19.52 0.34 -15.10
N THR A 175 19.39 1.51 -15.71
CA THR A 175 20.33 2.63 -15.61
C THR A 175 19.60 3.85 -15.06
N THR A 176 20.33 4.66 -14.29
CA THR A 176 19.87 5.97 -13.85
C THR A 176 20.86 7.02 -14.35
N CYS A 177 20.33 8.09 -14.92
CA CYS A 177 21.11 9.12 -15.59
C CYS A 177 20.97 10.43 -14.83
N ASP A 178 21.81 10.57 -13.81
CA ASP A 178 21.77 11.67 -12.86
C ASP A 178 22.87 12.73 -13.11
N PRO A 179 22.59 14.02 -12.85
CA PRO A 179 23.56 15.09 -13.06
C PRO A 179 24.64 15.16 -11.97
N ALA A 180 24.39 14.59 -10.79
CA ALA A 180 25.24 14.71 -9.61
C ALA A 180 25.36 13.39 -8.84
N ASN A 181 26.24 13.35 -7.84
CA ASN A 181 26.53 12.15 -7.07
C ASN A 181 25.37 11.76 -6.14
N ILE A 182 24.69 10.66 -6.45
CA ILE A 182 23.59 10.14 -5.64
C ILE A 182 24.03 9.67 -4.24
N TYR A 183 25.29 9.24 -4.06
CA TYR A 183 25.75 8.74 -2.76
C TYR A 183 25.81 9.84 -1.68
N ASP A 184 26.06 11.09 -2.08
CA ASP A 184 26.04 12.21 -1.15
C ASP A 184 24.60 12.64 -0.83
N LEU A 185 23.69 12.49 -1.78
CA LEU A 185 22.25 12.65 -1.54
C LEU A 185 21.75 11.58 -0.56
N VAL A 186 22.18 10.32 -0.68
CA VAL A 186 21.81 9.24 0.26
C VAL A 186 22.21 9.60 1.70
N LYS A 187 23.42 10.12 1.92
CA LYS A 187 23.86 10.61 3.24
C LYS A 187 22.97 11.74 3.75
N THR A 188 22.59 12.65 2.87
CA THR A 188 21.70 13.78 3.20
C THR A 188 20.30 13.30 3.58
N LEU A 189 19.72 12.35 2.83
CA LEU A 189 18.42 11.74 3.12
C LEU A 189 18.42 11.01 4.47
N LYS A 190 19.52 10.29 4.78
CA LYS A 190 19.72 9.63 6.07
C LYS A 190 19.75 10.64 7.22
N ALA A 191 20.44 11.77 7.05
CA ALA A 191 20.48 12.84 8.05
C ALA A 191 19.09 13.48 8.27
N LEU A 192 18.29 13.58 7.22
CA LEU A 192 16.91 14.08 7.27
C LEU A 192 15.88 13.03 7.73
N LYS A 193 16.31 11.80 8.03
CA LYS A 193 15.48 10.65 8.41
C LYS A 193 14.38 10.33 7.39
N ILE A 194 14.68 10.48 6.09
CA ILE A 194 13.77 10.12 5.00
C ILE A 194 14.00 8.65 4.63
N ARG A 195 12.94 7.85 4.72
CA ARG A 195 12.97 6.43 4.35
C ARG A 195 12.65 6.28 2.86
N VAL A 196 13.51 5.60 2.12
CA VAL A 196 13.31 5.37 0.68
C VAL A 196 13.18 3.88 0.42
N SER A 197 12.05 3.47 -0.18
CA SER A 197 11.80 2.09 -0.60
C SER A 197 11.65 2.06 -2.12
N VAL A 198 12.15 1.00 -2.76
CA VAL A 198 12.14 0.90 -4.23
C VAL A 198 11.56 -0.45 -4.64
N ILE A 199 10.64 -0.41 -5.60
CA ILE A 199 10.12 -1.59 -6.30
C ILE A 199 10.73 -1.57 -7.70
N GLY A 200 11.60 -2.53 -8.00
CA GLY A 200 12.21 -2.71 -9.31
C GLY A 200 11.34 -3.57 -10.22
N LEU A 201 11.16 -3.16 -11.48
CA LEU A 201 10.60 -4.03 -12.51
C LEU A 201 11.70 -4.95 -13.07
N SER A 202 11.47 -6.26 -12.95
CA SER A 202 12.25 -7.36 -13.55
C SER A 202 13.70 -7.53 -13.07
N ALA A 203 14.40 -6.47 -12.67
CA ALA A 203 15.82 -6.53 -12.32
C ALA A 203 16.19 -5.71 -11.09
N GLU A 204 17.28 -6.16 -10.43
CA GLU A 204 17.89 -5.45 -9.30
C GLU A 204 18.96 -4.46 -9.78
N VAL A 205 18.86 -3.22 -9.29
CA VAL A 205 19.86 -2.16 -9.55
C VAL A 205 20.64 -1.87 -8.28
N ARG A 206 21.96 -2.10 -8.34
CA ARG A 206 22.85 -2.00 -7.16
C ARG A 206 22.77 -0.65 -6.44
N VAL A 207 22.64 0.45 -7.17
CA VAL A 207 22.53 1.81 -6.59
C VAL A 207 21.26 1.91 -5.73
N CYS A 208 20.13 1.37 -6.20
CA CYS A 208 18.87 1.34 -5.47
C CYS A 208 18.95 0.42 -4.24
N THR A 209 19.65 -0.72 -4.33
CA THR A 209 19.90 -1.61 -3.18
C THR A 209 20.69 -0.90 -2.08
N VAL A 210 21.72 -0.13 -2.44
CA VAL A 210 22.49 0.65 -1.47
C VAL A 210 21.65 1.77 -0.87
N LEU A 211 20.87 2.49 -1.69
CA LEU A 211 19.97 3.56 -1.25
C LEU A 211 18.95 3.09 -0.21
N THR A 212 18.26 1.98 -0.49
CA THR A 212 17.24 1.42 0.41
C THR A 212 17.86 0.91 1.71
N ARG A 213 19.00 0.23 1.64
CA ARG A 213 19.73 -0.27 2.82
C ARG A 213 20.23 0.86 3.73
N GLU A 214 20.74 1.96 3.16
CA GLU A 214 21.24 3.10 3.93
C GLU A 214 20.13 3.94 4.57
N THR A 215 18.98 4.04 3.91
CA THR A 215 17.81 4.80 4.39
C THR A 215 16.85 3.97 5.27
N GLY A 216 17.07 2.66 5.38
CA GLY A 216 16.22 1.74 6.14
C GLY A 216 14.88 1.42 5.48
N GLY A 217 14.80 1.57 4.15
CA GLY A 217 13.67 1.09 3.36
C GLY A 217 13.86 -0.34 2.85
N SER A 218 12.92 -0.80 2.04
CA SER A 218 12.96 -2.13 1.43
C SER A 218 13.17 -2.05 -0.09
N TYR A 219 13.84 -3.05 -0.64
CA TYR A 219 13.99 -3.25 -2.07
C TYR A 219 13.38 -4.59 -2.49
N HIS A 220 12.43 -4.54 -3.42
CA HIS A 220 11.80 -5.74 -3.95
C HIS A 220 11.76 -5.68 -5.47
N VAL A 221 11.90 -6.84 -6.11
CA VAL A 221 11.81 -6.99 -7.56
C VAL A 221 10.49 -7.69 -7.88
N ILE A 222 9.77 -7.15 -8.85
CA ILE A 222 8.50 -7.71 -9.33
C ILE A 222 8.78 -9.00 -10.09
N LEU A 223 7.90 -9.98 -9.88
CA LEU A 223 7.89 -11.25 -10.63
C LEU A 223 6.69 -11.24 -11.58
N ASP A 224 5.50 -11.13 -10.99
CA ASP A 224 4.22 -11.10 -11.70
C ASP A 224 3.35 -9.92 -11.26
N GLU A 225 2.24 -9.67 -11.97
CA GLU A 225 1.25 -8.64 -11.61
C GLU A 225 0.66 -8.85 -10.20
N SER A 226 0.41 -10.10 -9.82
CA SER A 226 -0.06 -10.46 -8.46
C SER A 226 0.98 -10.10 -7.40
N HIS A 227 2.23 -10.46 -7.62
CA HIS A 227 3.33 -10.12 -6.73
C HIS A 227 3.52 -8.60 -6.64
N PHE A 228 3.36 -7.87 -7.75
CA PHE A 228 3.43 -6.41 -7.72
C PHE A 228 2.33 -5.79 -6.86
N ARG A 229 1.08 -6.26 -7.00
CA ARG A 229 -0.03 -5.84 -6.14
C ARG A 229 0.28 -6.11 -4.68
N GLU A 230 0.82 -7.28 -4.35
CA GLU A 230 1.21 -7.60 -2.97
C GLU A 230 2.29 -6.68 -2.42
N LEU A 231 3.31 -6.34 -3.21
CA LEU A 231 4.36 -5.40 -2.79
C LEU A 231 3.79 -4.01 -2.52
N LEU A 232 2.85 -3.54 -3.34
CA LEU A 232 2.15 -2.28 -3.07
C LEU A 232 1.34 -2.35 -1.78
N MET A 233 0.59 -3.44 -1.56
CA MET A 233 -0.18 -3.64 -0.32
C MET A 233 0.70 -3.77 0.92
N PHE A 234 1.91 -4.31 0.79
CA PHE A 234 2.90 -4.32 1.86
C PHE A 234 3.28 -2.90 2.31
N HIS A 235 3.39 -1.96 1.36
CA HIS A 235 3.65 -0.54 1.64
C HIS A 235 2.42 0.26 2.11
N VAL A 236 1.20 -0.29 2.02
CA VAL A 236 0.00 0.31 2.63
C VAL A 236 0.09 0.26 4.16
N LYS A 237 0.62 -0.82 4.72
CA LYS A 237 0.80 -0.93 6.17
C LYS A 237 1.86 0.07 6.65
N PRO A 238 1.60 0.86 7.72
CA PRO A 238 2.57 1.76 8.28
C PRO A 238 3.85 1.03 8.67
N PRO A 239 5.03 1.51 8.25
CA PRO A 239 6.28 0.92 8.69
C PRO A 239 6.53 1.14 10.18
N PRO A 240 7.32 0.25 10.82
CA PRO A 240 7.77 0.48 12.19
C PRO A 240 8.60 1.76 12.26
N ALA A 241 8.27 2.62 13.21
CA ALA A 241 9.00 3.83 13.50
C ALA A 241 10.37 3.49 14.07
N THR A 242 11.40 4.18 13.61
CA THR A 242 12.73 4.07 14.22
C THR A 242 12.70 4.62 15.64
N SER A 243 13.55 4.10 16.53
CA SER A 243 13.69 4.59 17.91
C SER A 243 14.01 6.09 18.00
N SER A 244 14.52 6.69 16.93
CA SER A 244 14.90 8.09 16.83
C SER A 244 13.74 9.05 16.47
N SER A 245 12.54 8.53 16.22
CA SER A 245 11.38 9.34 15.84
C SER A 245 10.77 10.02 17.07
N GLU A 246 10.48 11.31 16.96
CA GLU A 246 9.93 12.10 18.07
C GLU A 246 8.44 11.79 18.27
N CYS A 247 8.04 11.53 19.51
CA CYS A 247 6.63 11.37 19.88
C CYS A 247 6.11 12.70 20.43
N SER A 248 5.60 13.57 19.55
CA SER A 248 4.98 14.84 19.96
C SER A 248 3.46 14.74 19.96
N LEU A 249 2.82 15.33 20.98
CA LEU A 249 1.37 15.48 21.00
C LEU A 249 0.95 16.60 20.03
N ILE A 250 0.09 16.27 19.08
CA ILE A 250 -0.37 17.19 18.03
C ILE A 250 -1.79 17.64 18.35
N ARG A 251 -2.07 18.92 18.14
CA ARG A 251 -3.44 19.44 18.23
C ARG A 251 -4.21 19.00 16.99
N MET A 252 -5.31 18.28 17.17
CA MET A 252 -6.23 17.91 16.10
C MET A 252 -7.55 18.66 16.24
N GLY A 253 -8.16 19.03 15.12
CA GLY A 253 -9.49 19.60 15.07
C GLY A 253 -10.52 18.55 14.65
N PHE A 254 -11.58 18.41 15.44
CA PHE A 254 -12.75 17.59 15.11
C PHE A 254 -13.89 18.50 14.67
N PRO A 255 -14.00 18.80 13.36
CA PRO A 255 -15.07 19.64 12.85
C PRO A 255 -16.42 18.91 12.91
N GLN A 256 -17.47 19.65 13.21
CA GLN A 256 -18.83 19.15 13.08
C GLN A 256 -19.33 19.37 11.65
N HIS A 257 -20.11 18.43 11.13
CA HIS A 257 -20.77 18.59 9.84
C HIS A 257 -22.06 19.40 10.03
N THR A 258 -22.11 20.59 9.45
CA THR A 258 -23.32 21.41 9.45
C THR A 258 -24.00 21.27 8.11
N ILE A 259 -25.21 20.72 8.14
CA ILE A 259 -26.09 20.64 6.98
C ILE A 259 -26.92 21.93 6.99
N ALA A 260 -26.74 22.78 5.98
CA ALA A 260 -27.62 23.92 5.76
C ALA A 260 -28.59 23.57 4.61
N SER A 261 -29.88 23.57 4.91
CA SER A 261 -30.93 23.39 3.90
C SER A 261 -31.36 24.75 3.34
N LEU A 262 -31.76 24.79 2.06
CA LEU A 262 -32.33 26.00 1.43
C LEU A 262 -33.59 26.55 2.14
N SER A 263 -34.20 25.74 3.01
CA SER A 263 -35.37 26.11 3.83
C SER A 263 -35.03 26.93 5.07
N ASP A 264 -33.77 26.97 5.49
CA ASP A 264 -33.35 27.68 6.70
C ASP A 264 -33.03 29.14 6.36
N GLN A 265 -33.59 30.09 7.11
CA GLN A 265 -33.36 31.53 6.90
C GLN A 265 -31.88 31.94 7.01
N ASP A 266 -31.04 31.10 7.63
CA ASP A 266 -29.59 31.31 7.83
C ASP A 266 -28.70 30.54 6.85
N ALA A 267 -29.26 29.87 5.84
CA ALA A 267 -28.49 29.11 4.85
C ALA A 267 -27.73 30.03 3.87
N LYS A 268 -26.58 30.54 4.32
CA LYS A 268 -25.68 31.37 3.50
C LYS A 268 -24.76 30.48 2.67
N PRO A 269 -24.84 30.54 1.32
CA PRO A 269 -23.87 29.86 0.48
C PRO A 269 -22.48 30.42 0.79
N SER A 270 -21.54 29.52 1.05
CA SER A 270 -20.18 29.86 1.45
C SER A 270 -19.19 29.06 0.63
N PHE A 271 -18.10 29.72 0.26
CA PHE A 271 -17.00 29.08 -0.44
C PHE A 271 -16.25 28.16 0.52
N SER A 272 -15.83 27.02 -0.02
CA SER A 272 -14.97 26.09 0.70
C SER A 272 -13.51 26.47 0.48
N GLN A 273 -12.73 26.51 1.56
CA GLN A 273 -11.31 26.85 1.50
C GLN A 273 -10.48 25.75 0.82
N ALA A 274 -11.02 24.52 0.74
CA ALA A 274 -10.38 23.38 0.09
C ALA A 274 -10.18 23.54 -1.42
N HIS A 275 -11.06 24.30 -2.09
CA HIS A 275 -11.09 24.40 -3.55
C HIS A 275 -10.58 25.75 -4.10
N LEU A 276 -10.13 26.67 -3.25
CA LEU A 276 -9.62 27.97 -3.72
C LEU A 276 -8.32 27.85 -4.51
N ASP A 277 -7.47 26.85 -4.20
CA ASP A 277 -6.18 26.61 -4.87
C ASP A 277 -6.29 25.65 -6.06
N SER A 278 -7.46 25.04 -6.30
CA SER A 278 -7.62 24.04 -7.36
C SER A 278 -7.84 24.73 -8.70
N THR A 279 -6.76 24.83 -9.48
CA THR A 279 -6.76 25.35 -10.86
C THR A 279 -7.65 24.53 -11.82
N SER A 280 -8.05 23.31 -11.44
CA SER A 280 -8.77 22.35 -12.30
C SER A 280 -10.23 22.08 -11.91
N GLY A 281 -10.79 22.83 -10.96
CA GLY A 281 -12.20 22.74 -10.59
C GLY A 281 -12.53 23.94 -9.71
N GLY A 282 -13.23 24.92 -10.27
CA GLY A 282 -13.46 26.23 -9.64
C GLY A 282 -14.07 26.15 -8.24
N PRO A 283 -14.07 27.26 -7.49
CA PRO A 283 -14.50 27.28 -6.09
C PRO A 283 -15.96 26.85 -5.99
N GLY A 284 -16.18 25.61 -5.55
CA GLY A 284 -17.50 25.03 -5.40
C GLY A 284 -18.28 25.74 -4.29
N LEU A 285 -19.33 26.46 -4.68
CA LEU A 285 -20.33 26.96 -3.76
C LEU A 285 -21.07 25.76 -3.16
N SER A 286 -21.01 25.64 -1.85
CA SER A 286 -21.76 24.63 -1.10
C SER A 286 -22.58 25.32 -0.03
N LEU A 287 -23.69 24.71 0.36
CA LEU A 287 -24.55 25.20 1.45
C LEU A 287 -24.04 24.65 2.79
N GLY A 288 -23.90 23.33 2.91
CA GLY A 288 -23.31 22.65 4.07
C GLY A 288 -21.81 22.37 3.94
N GLY A 289 -21.18 22.01 5.05
CA GLY A 289 -19.78 21.59 5.10
C GLY A 289 -19.27 21.38 6.53
N TYR A 290 -17.98 21.11 6.62
CA TYR A 290 -17.26 20.96 7.88
C TYR A 290 -16.65 22.29 8.30
N PHE A 291 -16.87 22.67 9.55
CA PHE A 291 -16.36 23.93 10.09
C PHE A 291 -15.17 23.68 11.02
N CYS A 292 -14.05 24.35 10.73
CA CYS A 292 -12.86 24.28 11.56
C CYS A 292 -13.14 24.87 12.96
N PRO A 293 -12.87 24.15 14.06
CA PRO A 293 -13.22 24.62 15.41
C PRO A 293 -12.44 25.87 15.87
N GLN A 294 -11.27 26.13 15.28
CA GLN A 294 -10.41 27.26 15.66
C GLN A 294 -10.67 28.55 14.88
N CYS A 295 -10.91 28.47 13.57
CA CYS A 295 -11.05 29.64 12.69
C CYS A 295 -12.40 29.71 11.97
N ASN A 296 -13.30 28.75 12.20
CA ASN A 296 -14.60 28.63 11.54
C ASN A 296 -14.55 28.62 10.00
N ALA A 297 -13.39 28.31 9.42
CA ALA A 297 -13.25 28.11 7.98
C ALA A 297 -14.02 26.85 7.54
N LYS A 298 -14.65 26.95 6.37
CA LYS A 298 -15.47 25.89 5.78
C LYS A 298 -14.67 24.98 4.86
N TYR A 299 -14.83 23.68 5.03
CA TYR A 299 -14.26 22.62 4.19
C TYR A 299 -15.36 21.70 3.68
N THR A 300 -15.24 21.23 2.44
CA THR A 300 -16.18 20.29 1.80
C THR A 300 -15.82 18.84 2.10
N GLU A 301 -14.52 18.53 2.16
CA GLU A 301 -14.00 17.19 2.36
C GLU A 301 -13.07 17.14 3.58
N LEU A 302 -12.98 15.96 4.19
CA LEU A 302 -12.07 15.62 5.28
C LEU A 302 -11.38 14.30 4.93
N PRO A 303 -10.16 14.04 5.44
CA PRO A 303 -9.35 14.89 6.33
C PRO A 303 -8.50 15.90 5.55
N VAL A 304 -8.36 17.12 6.10
CA VAL A 304 -7.62 18.22 5.44
C VAL A 304 -6.91 19.07 6.49
N GLU A 305 -5.72 19.58 6.16
CA GLU A 305 -5.06 20.59 6.98
C GLU A 305 -5.65 21.99 6.70
N CYS A 306 -6.09 22.66 7.76
CA CYS A 306 -6.73 23.95 7.63
C CYS A 306 -5.75 25.03 7.16
N LYS A 307 -5.99 25.62 5.98
CA LYS A 307 -5.11 26.62 5.35
C LYS A 307 -4.97 27.93 6.13
N ILE A 308 -5.91 28.24 7.02
CA ILE A 308 -5.91 29.49 7.80
C ILE A 308 -5.16 29.31 9.12
N CYS A 309 -5.42 28.22 9.86
CA CYS A 309 -4.87 28.03 11.20
C CYS A 309 -3.81 26.91 11.31
N GLY A 310 -3.57 26.14 10.25
CA GLY A 310 -2.64 25.01 10.23
C GLY A 310 -3.10 23.78 11.01
N LEU A 311 -4.32 23.78 11.55
CA LEU A 311 -4.86 22.67 12.33
C LEU A 311 -5.26 21.51 11.41
N THR A 312 -4.82 20.29 11.72
CA THR A 312 -5.27 19.09 11.00
C THR A 312 -6.71 18.76 11.36
N LEU A 313 -7.61 18.80 10.38
CA LEU A 313 -9.03 18.50 10.55
C LEU A 313 -9.28 17.03 10.22
N VAL A 314 -9.77 16.28 11.19
CA VAL A 314 -9.99 14.83 11.09
C VAL A 314 -11.34 14.49 11.71
N SER A 315 -12.02 13.47 11.17
CA SER A 315 -13.23 12.92 11.80
C SER A 315 -12.85 11.74 12.69
N ALA A 316 -13.60 11.50 13.78
CA ALA A 316 -13.36 10.35 14.65
C ALA A 316 -13.35 9.00 13.89
N PRO A 317 -14.22 8.76 12.87
CA PRO A 317 -14.15 7.55 12.05
C PRO A 317 -12.84 7.37 11.27
N HIS A 318 -12.16 8.46 10.89
CA HIS A 318 -10.88 8.36 10.18
C HIS A 318 -9.77 7.82 11.09
N LEU A 319 -9.71 8.31 12.33
CA LEU A 319 -8.80 7.73 13.31
C LEU A 319 -9.19 6.29 13.65
N ALA A 320 -10.50 6.02 13.67
CA ALA A 320 -11.01 4.70 13.98
C ALA A 320 -10.53 3.64 12.98
N ARG A 321 -10.51 3.99 11.69
CA ARG A 321 -10.02 3.10 10.64
C ARG A 321 -8.57 2.69 10.85
N SER A 322 -7.69 3.56 11.35
CA SER A 322 -6.28 3.19 11.55
C SER A 322 -5.99 2.44 12.87
N PHE A 323 -7.00 2.17 13.72
CA PHE A 323 -6.78 1.43 14.98
C PHE A 323 -6.33 -0.02 14.77
N HIS A 324 -6.72 -0.66 13.68
CA HIS A 324 -6.35 -2.06 13.42
C HIS A 324 -4.83 -2.23 13.26
N HIS A 325 -4.10 -1.18 12.88
CA HIS A 325 -2.64 -1.19 12.88
C HIS A 325 -2.03 -1.13 14.29
N LEU A 326 -2.71 -0.51 15.25
CA LEU A 326 -2.22 -0.34 16.63
C LEU A 326 -2.42 -1.60 17.47
N PHE A 327 -3.51 -2.32 17.21
CA PHE A 327 -3.86 -3.57 17.88
C PHE A 327 -4.10 -4.65 16.83
N PRO A 328 -3.02 -5.15 16.20
CA PRO A 328 -3.16 -6.18 15.19
C PRO A 328 -3.62 -7.50 15.83
N LEU A 329 -4.43 -8.26 15.11
CA LEU A 329 -4.91 -9.56 15.55
C LEU A 329 -3.77 -10.58 15.57
N GLU A 330 -3.68 -11.41 16.61
CA GLU A 330 -2.72 -12.52 16.62
C GLU A 330 -3.06 -13.56 15.57
N ALA A 331 -2.04 -14.06 14.87
CA ALA A 331 -2.22 -15.08 13.84
C ALA A 331 -2.78 -16.37 14.44
N PHE A 332 -3.81 -16.94 13.80
CA PHE A 332 -4.44 -18.17 14.27
C PHE A 332 -3.50 -19.38 14.13
N GLN A 333 -3.55 -20.28 15.11
CA GLN A 333 -2.77 -21.50 15.12
C GLN A 333 -3.38 -22.51 14.15
N GLU A 334 -2.58 -23.02 13.21
CA GLU A 334 -3.00 -24.10 12.31
C GLU A 334 -2.74 -25.46 12.92
N SER A 335 -3.77 -26.28 12.83
CA SER A 335 -3.77 -27.68 13.23
C SER A 335 -4.42 -28.49 12.12
N PRO A 336 -3.91 -29.69 11.80
CA PRO A 336 -4.58 -30.58 10.87
C PRO A 336 -5.93 -31.04 11.43
N LEU A 337 -6.90 -31.25 10.54
CA LEU A 337 -8.27 -31.68 10.91
C LEU A 337 -8.28 -32.95 11.79
N GLU A 338 -7.32 -33.85 11.58
CA GLU A 338 -7.17 -35.11 12.32
C GLU A 338 -6.94 -34.94 13.82
N GLN A 339 -6.39 -33.80 14.25
CA GLN A 339 -6.10 -33.50 15.65
C GLN A 339 -7.27 -32.85 16.38
N HIS A 340 -8.30 -32.40 15.65
CA HIS A 340 -9.50 -31.80 16.24
C HIS A 340 -10.50 -32.86 16.67
N GLN A 341 -10.70 -33.00 17.98
CA GLN A 341 -11.67 -33.93 18.60
C GLN A 341 -13.03 -33.27 18.92
N GLY A 342 -13.31 -32.09 18.34
CA GLY A 342 -14.53 -31.31 18.57
C GLY A 342 -15.58 -31.42 17.46
N GLU A 343 -16.65 -30.64 17.60
CA GLU A 343 -17.65 -30.45 16.54
C GLU A 343 -17.00 -29.84 15.30
N ARG A 344 -17.29 -30.41 14.12
CA ARG A 344 -16.66 -30.02 12.84
C ARG A 344 -17.36 -28.83 12.19
N PHE A 345 -17.68 -27.81 12.97
CA PHE A 345 -18.31 -26.59 12.47
C PHE A 345 -17.42 -25.38 12.73
N CYS A 346 -17.36 -24.49 11.75
CA CYS A 346 -16.71 -23.19 11.90
C CYS A 346 -17.58 -22.27 12.77
N GLU A 347 -17.01 -21.65 13.80
CA GLU A 347 -17.75 -20.77 14.72
C GLU A 347 -18.29 -19.51 14.01
N ALA A 348 -17.62 -19.04 12.95
CA ALA A 348 -18.01 -17.83 12.23
C ALA A 348 -19.10 -18.07 11.18
N CYS A 349 -18.91 -19.05 10.28
CA CYS A 349 -19.84 -19.31 9.18
C CYS A 349 -20.81 -20.47 9.42
N GLN A 350 -20.63 -21.21 10.52
CA GLN A 350 -21.38 -22.45 10.83
C GLN A 350 -21.31 -23.51 9.72
N GLY A 351 -20.34 -23.39 8.81
CA GLY A 351 -20.06 -24.37 7.78
C GLY A 351 -19.28 -25.57 8.31
N GLU A 352 -19.51 -26.73 7.71
CA GLU A 352 -18.76 -27.96 8.02
C GLU A 352 -17.29 -27.81 7.59
N LEU A 353 -16.36 -28.14 8.50
CA LEU A 353 -14.92 -28.10 8.25
C LEU A 353 -14.51 -29.29 7.37
N LYS A 354 -14.39 -29.04 6.07
CA LYS A 354 -13.94 -30.04 5.07
C LYS A 354 -12.46 -29.90 4.69
N ASP A 355 -11.83 -28.80 5.12
CA ASP A 355 -10.44 -28.48 4.79
C ASP A 355 -9.45 -29.35 5.56
N LYS A 356 -8.26 -29.56 4.98
CA LYS A 356 -7.17 -30.32 5.62
C LYS A 356 -6.66 -29.63 6.89
N SER A 357 -6.75 -28.30 6.94
CA SER A 357 -6.27 -27.47 8.03
C SER A 357 -7.40 -26.67 8.69
N VAL A 358 -7.26 -26.52 9.99
CA VAL A 358 -8.21 -25.85 10.88
C VAL A 358 -7.48 -24.77 11.65
N PHE A 359 -8.12 -23.63 11.84
CA PHE A 359 -7.52 -22.43 12.43
C PHE A 359 -8.11 -22.17 13.79
N THR A 360 -7.27 -22.09 14.81
CA THR A 360 -7.69 -21.87 16.19
C THR A 360 -7.18 -20.54 16.69
N CYS A 361 -8.08 -19.70 17.24
CA CYS A 361 -7.69 -18.44 17.84
C CYS A 361 -6.98 -18.68 19.19
N PRO A 362 -5.80 -18.10 19.44
CA PRO A 362 -5.06 -18.31 20.69
C PRO A 362 -5.79 -17.73 21.93
N SER A 363 -6.60 -16.68 21.77
CA SER A 363 -7.25 -16.02 22.90
C SER A 363 -8.56 -16.69 23.32
N CYS A 364 -9.46 -16.99 22.37
CA CYS A 364 -10.76 -17.60 22.67
C CYS A 364 -10.84 -19.10 22.40
N CYS A 365 -9.80 -19.71 21.82
CA CYS A 365 -9.75 -21.12 21.42
C CYS A 365 -10.87 -21.55 20.45
N SER A 366 -11.57 -20.62 19.82
CA SER A 366 -12.60 -20.91 18.82
C SER A 366 -11.97 -21.33 17.49
N VAL A 367 -12.72 -22.15 16.75
CA VAL A 367 -12.27 -22.81 15.53
C VAL A 367 -12.87 -22.14 14.29
N PHE A 368 -12.02 -21.91 13.28
CA PHE A 368 -12.36 -21.25 12.02
C PHE A 368 -11.87 -22.06 10.81
N CYS A 369 -12.59 -21.94 9.68
CA CYS A 369 -12.15 -22.45 8.38
C CYS A 369 -11.14 -21.50 7.70
N THR A 370 -10.53 -21.96 6.61
CA THR A 370 -9.57 -21.19 5.81
C THR A 370 -10.13 -19.85 5.33
N GLU A 371 -11.35 -19.84 4.79
CA GLU A 371 -12.00 -18.62 4.28
C GLU A 371 -12.30 -17.61 5.40
N CYS A 372 -12.77 -18.09 6.55
CA CYS A 372 -13.02 -17.24 7.70
C CYS A 372 -11.73 -16.67 8.28
N ASP A 373 -10.64 -17.46 8.32
CA ASP A 373 -9.32 -16.98 8.73
C ASP A 373 -8.85 -15.82 7.83
N LEU A 374 -8.92 -15.98 6.51
CA LEU A 374 -8.58 -14.92 5.56
C LEU A 374 -9.45 -13.68 5.74
N PHE A 375 -10.78 -13.85 5.84
CA PHE A 375 -11.70 -12.74 6.01
C PHE A 375 -11.46 -11.97 7.32
N ILE A 376 -11.19 -12.69 8.40
CA ILE A 376 -10.89 -12.11 9.71
C ILE A 376 -9.59 -11.31 9.66
N HIS A 377 -8.53 -11.83 9.03
CA HIS A 377 -7.23 -11.17 8.99
C HIS A 377 -7.14 -10.04 7.96
N ASP A 378 -7.84 -10.12 6.82
CA ASP A 378 -7.74 -9.14 5.74
C ASP A 378 -8.80 -8.02 5.84
N THR A 379 -10.01 -8.33 6.33
CA THR A 379 -11.14 -7.38 6.31
C THR A 379 -11.58 -6.97 7.72
N LEU A 380 -11.85 -7.95 8.58
CA LEU A 380 -12.48 -7.69 9.88
C LEU A 380 -11.47 -7.18 10.92
N HIS A 381 -10.22 -7.63 10.83
CA HIS A 381 -9.09 -7.33 11.72
C HIS A 381 -9.36 -7.59 13.23
N CYS A 382 -10.40 -8.35 13.57
CA CYS A 382 -10.77 -8.71 14.93
C CYS A 382 -11.38 -10.12 14.93
N CYS A 383 -11.19 -10.90 15.98
CA CYS A 383 -11.87 -12.19 16.11
C CYS A 383 -13.32 -11.98 16.61
N PRO A 384 -14.36 -12.42 15.87
CA PRO A 384 -15.76 -12.26 16.29
C PRO A 384 -16.08 -12.95 17.62
N SER A 385 -15.50 -14.13 17.85
CA SER A 385 -15.73 -14.91 19.07
C SER A 385 -15.13 -14.23 20.30
N CYS A 386 -13.95 -13.61 20.18
CA CYS A 386 -13.33 -12.82 21.26
C CYS A 386 -14.21 -11.65 21.74
N ILE A 387 -15.03 -11.07 20.85
CA ILE A 387 -15.93 -9.97 21.20
C ILE A 387 -17.09 -10.48 22.08
N HIS A 388 -17.59 -11.68 21.80
CA HIS A 388 -18.68 -12.31 22.55
C HIS A 388 -18.18 -12.94 23.86
N SER A 389 -17.00 -13.56 23.83
CA SER A 389 -16.36 -14.20 24.98
C SER A 389 -15.65 -13.18 25.86
N ARG A 390 -16.35 -12.13 26.32
CA ARG A 390 -15.90 -11.26 27.42
C ARG A 390 -15.93 -11.99 28.77
N SER A 391 -15.41 -13.20 28.80
CA SER A 391 -15.09 -13.95 30.00
C SER A 391 -13.57 -14.00 30.10
N ASN A 392 -13.02 -13.18 31.01
CA ASN A 392 -11.61 -13.04 31.42
C ASN A 392 -10.85 -11.85 30.80
N LEU A 393 -11.27 -10.64 31.16
CA LEU A 393 -10.35 -9.53 31.42
C LEU A 393 -10.20 -9.36 32.93
#